data_AF-A0AAX3ZY51-F1
#
_entry.id   AF-A0AAX3ZY51-F1
#
_cell.length_a   1.000
_cell.length_b   1.000
_cell.length_c   1.000
_cell.angle_alpha   90.00
_cell.angle_beta   90.00
_cell.angle_gamma   90.00
#
_symmetry.space_group_name_H-M   'P 1'
#
loop_
_entity.id
_entity.type
_entity.pdbx_description
1 polymer ?
#
loop_
_entity_poly.entity_id
_entity_poly.type
_entity_poly.pdbx_seq_one_letter_code
_entity_poly.pdbx_strand_id
1 'polypeptide(L)'
;MNEETNELDQIREALKTANGESASNRHKVKELEQQVQALSETAERVTAKYRQVQIDAQLERNGITNTKITKLLDLDQIELDDEGNVTGLDEQIESVKTEFPELFETKRSAPKVDAADKPAIKRQLTSAERLLGAN
;
A
#
# COMPACT_ATOMS: atom_id res chain seq x y z
N MET A 1 -43.76 57.85 20.87
CA MET A 1 -42.94 58.34 19.75
C MET A 1 -41.44 58.14 19.98
N ASN A 2 -40.87 58.34 21.19
CA ASN A 2 -39.44 58.15 21.44
C ASN A 2 -39.01 56.69 21.74
N GLU A 3 -39.94 55.86 22.23
CA GLU A 3 -39.68 54.45 22.58
C GLU A 3 -39.62 53.54 21.35
N GLU A 4 -40.59 53.67 20.43
CA GLU A 4 -40.60 52.93 19.16
C GLU A 4 -39.36 53.20 18.30
N THR A 5 -38.81 54.42 18.31
CA THR A 5 -37.58 54.74 17.60
C THR A 5 -36.35 54.07 18.20
N ASN A 6 -36.29 53.93 19.53
CA ASN A 6 -35.18 53.27 20.22
C ASN A 6 -35.19 51.75 19.98
N GLU A 7 -36.37 51.13 20.00
CA GLU A 7 -36.53 49.71 19.68
C GLU A 7 -36.15 49.40 18.22
N LEU A 8 -36.52 50.26 17.27
CA LEU A 8 -36.14 50.10 15.86
C LEU A 8 -34.62 50.18 15.65
N ASP A 9 -33.94 51.06 16.38
CA ASP A 9 -32.48 51.19 16.28
C ASP A 9 -31.75 50.01 16.93
N GLN A 10 -32.26 49.48 18.05
CA GLN A 10 -31.75 48.23 18.64
C GLN A 10 -31.91 47.04 17.71
N ILE A 11 -33.06 46.91 17.03
CA ILE A 11 -33.31 45.85 16.04
C ILE A 11 -32.33 45.97 14.86
N ARG A 12 -32.07 47.18 14.36
CA ARG A 12 -31.12 47.39 13.26
C ARG A 12 -29.70 46.98 13.62
N GLU A 13 -29.22 47.37 14.80
CA GLU A 13 -27.89 46.97 15.26
C GLU A 13 -27.81 45.46 15.49
N ALA A 14 -28.84 44.83 16.07
CA ALA A 14 -28.92 43.38 16.22
C ALA A 14 -28.91 42.64 14.86
N LEU A 15 -29.61 43.17 13.84
CA LEU A 15 -29.59 42.60 12.49
C LEU A 15 -28.22 42.76 11.83
N LYS A 16 -27.55 43.90 12.05
CA LYS A 16 -26.21 44.16 11.51
C LYS A 16 -25.15 43.25 12.15
N THR A 17 -25.18 43.07 13.47
CA THR A 17 -24.29 42.14 14.16
C THR A 17 -24.57 40.70 13.73
N ALA A 18 -25.83 40.27 13.70
CA ALA A 18 -26.21 38.93 13.26
C ALA A 18 -25.78 38.66 11.80
N ASN A 19 -25.90 39.65 10.90
CA ASN A 19 -25.43 39.51 9.53
C ASN A 19 -23.90 39.41 9.44
N GLY A 20 -23.17 40.18 10.25
CA GLY A 20 -21.71 40.12 10.34
C GLY A 20 -21.21 38.79 10.91
N GLU A 21 -21.82 38.32 12.00
CA GLU A 21 -21.55 37.00 12.59
C GLU A 21 -21.89 35.88 11.61
N SER A 22 -23.02 35.98 10.90
CA SER A 22 -23.40 34.99 9.88
C SER A 22 -22.37 34.92 8.75
N ALA A 23 -21.83 36.06 8.30
CA ALA A 23 -20.75 36.07 7.32
C ALA A 23 -19.48 35.39 7.85
N SER A 24 -19.05 35.73 9.06
CA SER A 24 -17.90 35.11 9.72
C SER A 24 -18.08 33.60 9.89
N ASN A 25 -19.27 33.18 10.34
CA ASN A 25 -19.60 31.77 10.54
C ASN A 25 -19.59 30.99 9.23
N ARG A 26 -20.07 31.57 8.11
CA ARG A 26 -19.97 30.93 6.79
C ARG A 26 -18.51 30.70 6.38
N HIS A 27 -17.61 31.66 6.64
CA HIS A 27 -16.19 31.49 6.36
C HIS A 27 -15.58 30.38 7.22
N LYS A 28 -15.89 30.36 8.52
CA LYS A 28 -15.39 29.34 9.44
C LYS A 28 -15.89 27.95 9.12
N VAL A 29 -17.16 27.80 8.74
CA VAL A 29 -17.74 26.51 8.29
C VAL A 29 -16.98 26.02 7.05
N LYS A 30 -16.79 26.88 6.05
CA LYS A 30 -16.05 26.51 4.84
C LYS A 30 -14.60 26.11 5.12
N GLU A 31 -13.94 26.82 6.02
CA GLU A 31 -12.57 26.49 6.44
C GLU A 31 -12.51 25.14 7.17
N LEU A 32 -13.44 24.89 8.11
CA LEU A 32 -13.52 23.62 8.82
C LEU A 32 -13.86 22.45 7.88
N GLU A 33 -14.76 22.64 6.91
CA GLU A 33 -15.07 21.65 5.88
C GLU A 33 -13.82 21.30 5.07
N GLN A 34 -13.02 22.30 4.67
CA GLN A 34 -11.75 22.07 3.97
C GLN A 34 -10.73 21.32 4.83
N GLN A 35 -10.64 21.63 6.12
CA GLN A 35 -9.75 20.92 7.05
C GLN A 35 -10.19 19.47 7.25
N VAL A 36 -11.49 19.22 7.44
CA VAL A 36 -12.03 17.86 7.59
C VAL A 36 -11.78 17.04 6.32
N GLN A 37 -12.00 17.62 5.15
CA GLN A 37 -11.74 16.95 3.87
C GLN A 37 -10.26 16.59 3.72
N ALA A 38 -9.36 17.55 3.97
CA ALA A 38 -7.92 17.31 3.91
C ALA A 38 -7.46 16.25 4.92
N LEU A 39 -8.00 16.30 6.15
CA LEU A 39 -7.70 15.30 7.18
C LEU A 39 -8.20 13.91 6.78
N SER A 40 -9.42 13.79 6.23
CA SER A 40 -9.97 12.51 5.75
C SER A 40 -9.07 11.91 4.67
N GLU A 41 -8.68 12.69 3.66
CA GLU A 41 -7.80 12.24 2.58
C GLU A 41 -6.42 11.81 3.09
N THR A 42 -5.87 12.51 4.09
CA THR A 42 -4.60 12.11 4.71
C THR A 42 -4.74 10.84 5.54
N ALA A 43 -5.83 10.71 6.30
CA ALA A 43 -6.11 9.53 7.10
C ALA A 43 -6.27 8.30 6.21
N GLU A 44 -7.09 8.38 5.15
CA GLU A 44 -7.27 7.31 4.16
C GLU A 44 -5.94 6.89 3.53
N ARG A 45 -5.09 7.86 3.15
CA ARG A 45 -3.78 7.57 2.56
C ARG A 45 -2.84 6.88 3.54
N VAL A 46 -2.83 7.30 4.81
CA VAL A 46 -1.99 6.70 5.85
C VAL A 46 -2.49 5.28 6.17
N THR A 47 -3.80 5.12 6.34
CA THR A 47 -4.45 3.83 6.60
C THR A 47 -4.19 2.85 5.45
N ALA A 48 -4.33 3.26 4.19
CA ALA A 48 -4.05 2.42 3.04
C ALA A 48 -2.57 1.95 3.00
N LYS A 49 -1.63 2.86 3.28
CA LYS A 49 -0.20 2.50 3.38
C LYS A 49 0.08 1.56 4.54
N TYR A 50 -0.52 1.81 5.69
CA TYR A 50 -0.35 0.96 6.87
C TYR A 50 -0.90 -0.44 6.62
N ARG A 51 -2.08 -0.54 6.01
CA ARG A 51 -2.67 -1.80 5.55
C ARG A 51 -1.72 -2.56 4.64
N GLN A 52 -1.16 -1.91 3.62
CA GLN A 52 -0.19 -2.54 2.73
C GLN A 52 1.02 -3.09 3.47
N VAL A 53 1.61 -2.31 4.38
CA VAL A 53 2.76 -2.75 5.19
C VAL A 53 2.42 -3.95 6.06
N GLN A 54 1.23 -3.98 6.66
CA GLN A 54 0.80 -5.10 7.47
C GLN A 54 0.54 -6.37 6.65
N ILE A 55 -0.06 -6.22 5.46
CA ILE A 55 -0.23 -7.34 4.51
C ILE A 55 1.14 -7.92 4.15
N ASP A 56 2.08 -7.07 3.73
CA ASP A 56 3.43 -7.50 3.36
C ASP A 56 4.13 -8.21 4.54
N ALA A 57 4.02 -7.65 5.75
CA ALA A 57 4.59 -8.25 6.96
C ALA A 57 3.96 -9.61 7.31
N GLN A 58 2.64 -9.78 7.13
CA GLN A 58 1.99 -11.07 7.36
C GLN A 58 2.38 -12.10 6.30
N LEU A 59 2.47 -11.71 5.03
CA LEU A 59 2.94 -12.60 3.97
C LEU A 59 4.37 -13.09 4.24
N GLU A 60 5.27 -12.19 4.65
CA GLU A 60 6.64 -12.53 5.03
C GLU A 60 6.67 -13.49 6.23
N ARG A 61 5.86 -13.25 7.27
CA ARG A 61 5.73 -14.15 8.44
C ARG A 61 5.24 -15.55 8.06
N ASN A 62 4.38 -15.63 7.04
CA ASN A 62 3.89 -16.89 6.49
C ASN A 62 4.87 -17.55 5.51
N GLY A 63 6.07 -17.00 5.33
CA GLY A 63 7.10 -17.53 4.42
C GLY A 63 6.79 -17.28 2.94
N ILE A 64 5.81 -16.43 2.64
CA ILE A 64 5.37 -16.12 1.29
C ILE A 64 6.24 -14.99 0.75
N THR A 65 7.21 -15.36 -0.09
CA THR A 65 8.19 -14.40 -0.67
C THR A 65 7.82 -13.92 -2.07
N ASN A 66 6.77 -14.48 -2.65
CA ASN A 66 6.35 -14.17 -4.01
C ASN A 66 5.46 -12.91 -4.03
N THR A 67 6.03 -11.79 -4.47
CA THR A 67 5.35 -10.48 -4.57
C THR A 67 4.19 -10.45 -5.56
N LYS A 68 3.97 -11.50 -6.36
CA LYS A 68 2.78 -11.58 -7.23
C LYS A 68 1.50 -11.88 -6.46
N ILE A 69 1.60 -12.50 -5.29
CA ILE A 69 0.43 -12.90 -4.51
C ILE A 69 -0.36 -11.68 -4.04
N THR A 70 0.31 -10.58 -3.68
CA THR A 70 -0.36 -9.32 -3.31
C THR A 70 -1.27 -8.76 -4.39
N LYS A 71 -1.01 -9.08 -5.68
CA LYS A 71 -1.85 -8.64 -6.81
C LYS A 71 -3.10 -9.50 -7.01
N LEU A 72 -3.14 -10.67 -6.40
CA LEU A 72 -4.27 -11.59 -6.42
C LEU A 72 -5.18 -11.41 -5.21
N LEU A 73 -4.72 -10.64 -4.20
CA LEU A 73 -5.51 -10.29 -3.04
C LEU A 73 -6.45 -9.13 -3.37
N ASP A 74 -7.66 -9.22 -2.83
CA ASP A 74 -8.63 -8.13 -2.83
C ASP A 74 -8.37 -7.24 -1.60
N LEU A 75 -7.60 -6.17 -1.81
CA LEU A 75 -7.19 -5.23 -0.76
C LEU A 75 -8.38 -4.45 -0.15
N ASP A 76 -9.50 -4.35 -0.88
CA ASP A 76 -10.70 -3.64 -0.42
C ASP A 76 -11.48 -4.48 0.60
N GLN A 77 -11.41 -5.81 0.49
CA GLN A 77 -12.00 -6.75 1.46
C GLN A 77 -11.12 -7.00 2.68
N ILE A 78 -9.88 -6.50 2.67
CA ILE A 78 -8.92 -6.66 3.76
C ILE A 78 -9.04 -5.48 4.71
N GLU A 79 -9.54 -5.69 5.92
CA GLU A 79 -9.74 -4.61 6.90
C GLU A 79 -8.66 -4.58 7.98
N LEU A 80 -8.59 -3.46 8.70
CA LEU A 80 -7.76 -3.30 9.89
C LEU A 80 -8.67 -3.36 11.12
N ASP A 81 -8.32 -4.18 12.10
CA ASP A 81 -9.01 -4.19 13.39
C ASP A 81 -8.58 -3.01 14.29
N ASP A 82 -9.19 -2.91 15.47
CA ASP A 82 -8.91 -1.85 16.44
C ASP A 82 -7.47 -1.88 16.97
N GLU A 83 -6.77 -3.01 16.84
CA GLU A 83 -5.38 -3.21 17.25
C GLU A 83 -4.39 -2.90 16.12
N GLY A 84 -4.88 -2.67 14.89
CA GLY A 84 -4.09 -2.43 13.69
C GLY A 84 -3.60 -3.71 13.02
N ASN A 85 -4.16 -4.88 13.35
CA ASN A 85 -3.92 -6.11 12.63
C ASN A 85 -4.86 -6.22 11.43
N VAL A 86 -4.43 -7.01 10.46
CA VAL A 86 -5.19 -7.24 9.23
C VAL A 86 -6.13 -8.43 9.41
N THR A 87 -7.39 -8.26 9.04
CA THR A 87 -8.42 -9.32 9.05
C THR A 87 -8.79 -9.74 7.62
N GLY A 88 -9.26 -10.98 7.44
CA GLY A 88 -9.67 -11.52 6.13
C GLY A 88 -8.52 -11.93 5.19
N LEU A 89 -7.27 -11.57 5.50
CA LEU A 89 -6.11 -11.91 4.68
C LEU A 89 -5.85 -13.42 4.61
N ASP A 90 -5.97 -14.13 5.73
CA ASP A 90 -5.69 -15.58 5.78
C ASP A 90 -6.62 -16.39 4.86
N GLU A 91 -7.91 -16.04 4.82
CA GLU A 91 -8.91 -16.68 3.96
C GLU A 91 -8.59 -16.46 2.47
N GLN A 92 -8.17 -15.24 2.12
CA GLN A 92 -7.76 -14.94 0.75
C GLN A 92 -6.47 -15.67 0.35
N ILE A 93 -5.48 -15.74 1.26
CA ILE A 93 -4.24 -16.48 1.00
C ILE A 93 -4.55 -17.97 0.71
N GLU A 94 -5.44 -18.59 1.48
CA GLU A 94 -5.80 -19.99 1.28
C GLU A 94 -6.58 -20.21 -0.04
N SER A 95 -7.43 -19.25 -0.43
CA SER A 95 -8.07 -19.25 -1.75
C SER A 95 -7.05 -19.18 -2.88
N VAL A 96 -6.11 -18.22 -2.81
CA VAL A 96 -5.05 -18.05 -3.82
C VAL A 96 -4.14 -19.28 -3.88
N LYS A 97 -3.88 -19.93 -2.74
CA LYS A 97 -3.10 -21.17 -2.67
C LYS A 97 -3.80 -22.36 -3.30
N THR A 98 -5.13 -22.40 -3.22
CA THR A 98 -5.95 -23.42 -3.88
C THR A 98 -5.95 -23.26 -5.40
N GLU A 99 -6.07 -22.01 -5.88
CA GLU A 99 -6.12 -21.71 -7.31
C GLU A 99 -4.74 -21.73 -7.98
N PHE A 100 -3.71 -21.25 -7.29
CA PHE A 100 -2.36 -21.03 -7.81
C PHE A 100 -1.27 -21.59 -6.88
N PRO A 101 -1.29 -22.92 -6.61
CA PRO A 101 -0.33 -23.54 -5.69
C PRO A 101 1.13 -23.32 -6.11
N GLU A 102 1.41 -23.19 -7.41
CA GLU A 102 2.74 -22.93 -7.95
C GLU A 102 3.36 -21.60 -7.50
N LEU A 103 2.53 -20.64 -7.06
CA LEU A 103 3.03 -19.36 -6.53
C LEU A 103 3.62 -19.49 -5.13
N PHE A 104 3.27 -20.57 -4.41
CA PHE A 104 3.73 -20.89 -3.05
C PHE A 104 4.83 -21.96 -3.03
N GLU A 105 4.96 -22.76 -4.09
CA GLU A 105 6.05 -23.72 -4.22
C GLU A 105 7.40 -23.00 -4.46
N THR A 106 8.24 -22.92 -3.43
CA THR A 106 9.64 -22.50 -3.59
C THR A 106 10.43 -23.59 -4.30
N LYS A 107 10.32 -23.65 -5.64
CA LYS A 107 11.09 -24.52 -6.56
C LYS A 107 11.47 -25.89 -6.00
N ARG A 108 10.73 -26.93 -6.42
CA ARG A 108 11.19 -28.32 -6.42
C ARG A 108 12.67 -28.35 -6.77
N SER A 109 13.45 -29.02 -5.91
CA SER A 109 14.89 -29.29 -6.05
C SER A 109 15.32 -29.16 -7.50
N ALA A 110 16.25 -28.25 -7.80
CA ALA A 110 16.95 -28.28 -9.08
C ALA A 110 17.29 -29.75 -9.37
N PRO A 111 17.03 -30.26 -10.60
CA PRO A 111 17.47 -31.60 -10.92
C PRO A 111 18.94 -31.65 -10.55
N LYS A 112 19.32 -32.58 -9.66
CA LYS A 112 20.72 -32.90 -9.46
C LYS A 112 21.19 -33.31 -10.83
N VAL A 113 21.83 -32.38 -11.53
CA VAL A 113 22.62 -32.73 -12.70
C VAL A 113 23.71 -33.58 -12.07
N ASP A 114 23.54 -34.90 -12.12
CA ASP A 114 24.64 -35.81 -11.92
C ASP A 114 25.66 -35.41 -12.97
N ALA A 115 26.60 -34.55 -12.55
CA ALA A 115 27.83 -34.32 -13.26
C ALA A 115 28.65 -35.61 -13.12
N ALA A 116 28.16 -36.68 -13.75
CA ALA A 116 28.99 -37.82 -14.08
C ALA A 116 30.16 -37.25 -14.87
N ASP A 117 31.36 -37.51 -14.37
CA ASP A 117 32.65 -37.02 -14.83
C ASP A 117 32.66 -36.69 -16.32
N LYS A 118 32.46 -35.41 -16.65
CA LYS A 118 32.71 -34.97 -18.02
C LYS A 118 34.22 -35.06 -18.20
N PRO A 119 34.74 -35.95 -19.06
CA PRO A 119 36.18 -36.16 -19.15
C PRO A 119 36.82 -34.82 -19.50
N ALA A 120 37.83 -34.43 -18.73
CA ALA A 120 38.57 -33.21 -18.96
C ALA A 120 39.03 -33.19 -20.43
N ILE A 121 38.49 -32.28 -21.22
CA ILE A 121 38.87 -32.11 -22.62
C ILE A 121 40.32 -31.66 -22.60
N LYS A 122 41.25 -32.59 -22.86
CA LYS A 122 42.67 -32.27 -22.98
C LYS A 122 42.80 -31.20 -24.06
N ARG A 123 43.30 -30.02 -23.69
CA ARG A 123 43.49 -28.89 -24.61
C ARG A 123 44.37 -29.38 -25.76
N GLN A 124 43.81 -29.45 -26.96
CA GLN A 124 44.56 -29.75 -28.16
C GLN A 124 45.43 -28.51 -28.46
N LEU A 125 46.75 -28.71 -28.55
CA LEU A 125 47.69 -27.63 -28.89
C LEU A 125 47.30 -27.04 -30.24
N THR A 126 47.26 -25.71 -30.27
CA THR A 126 46.98 -24.95 -31.49
C THR A 126 48.10 -25.17 -32.51
N SER A 127 47.80 -24.96 -33.80
CA SER A 127 48.76 -25.19 -34.88
C SER A 127 50.08 -24.41 -34.71
N ALA A 128 50.01 -23.23 -34.08
CA ALA A 128 51.18 -22.40 -33.76
C ALA A 128 52.04 -23.02 -32.65
N GLU A 129 51.41 -23.52 -31.58
CA GLU A 129 52.14 -24.15 -30.47
C GLU A 129 52.79 -25.47 -30.88
N ARG A 130 52.20 -26.19 -31.85
CA ARG A 130 52.75 -27.43 -32.40
C ARG A 130 54.03 -27.22 -33.22
N LEU A 131 54.17 -26.06 -33.86
CA LEU A 131 55.34 -25.70 -34.66
C LEU A 131 56.50 -25.16 -33.80
N LEU A 132 56.21 -24.48 -32.70
CA LEU A 132 57.22 -23.91 -31.79
C LEU A 132 57.90 -24.96 -30.89
N GLY A 133 57.29 -26.12 -30.68
CA GLY A 133 57.86 -27.22 -29.86
C GLY A 133 58.70 -28.25 -30.65
N ALA A 134 58.94 -28.02 -31.95
CA ALA A 134 59.59 -28.98 -32.84
C ALA A 134 61.03 -28.61 -33.25
N ASN A 135 61.69 -27.69 -32.53
CA ASN A 135 63.10 -27.32 -32.73
C ASN A 135 63.91 -27.55 -31.45
#